data_AF-A0A6P5QE66-F1
#
_entry.id   AF-A0A6P5QE66-F1
#
_cell.length_a   1.000
_cell.length_b   1.000
_cell.length_c   1.000
_cell.angle_alpha   90.00
_cell.angle_beta   90.00
_cell.angle_gamma   90.00
#
_symmetry.space_group_name_H-M   'P 1'
#
loop_
_entity.id
_entity.type
_entity.pdbx_description
1 polymer ?
#
loop_
_entity_poly.entity_id
_entity_poly.type
_entity_poly.pdbx_seq_one_letter_code
_entity_poly.pdbx_strand_id
1 'polypeptide(L)' 'MRGEKAVNSLISISEMERCHKRGGYCYFYCFSSHKRIGSCFPEWPRCCKKRK' A
#
# COMPACT_ATOMS: atom_id res chain seq x y z
N MET A 1 21.54 16.60 -0.64
CA MET A 1 20.39 15.73 -0.99
C MET A 1 20.03 14.77 0.16
N ARG A 2 19.69 15.28 1.36
CA ARG A 2 19.47 14.46 2.58
C ARG A 2 18.02 14.49 3.10
N GLY A 3 17.15 15.31 2.49
CA GLY A 3 15.77 15.53 2.92
C GLY A 3 14.71 14.63 2.27
N GLU A 4 14.95 14.11 1.06
CA GLU A 4 13.92 13.38 0.29
C GLU A 4 13.60 11.98 0.84
N LYS A 5 14.56 11.32 1.49
CA LYS A 5 14.35 9.97 2.06
C LYS A 5 13.35 9.98 3.22
N ALA A 6 13.36 11.02 4.05
CA ALA A 6 12.48 11.10 5.21
C ALA A 6 11.01 11.35 4.81
N VAL A 7 10.77 12.22 3.82
CA VAL A 7 9.42 12.49 3.29
C VAL A 7 8.84 11.24 2.64
N ASN A 8 9.64 10.52 1.85
CA ASN A 8 9.22 9.24 1.27
C ASN A 8 8.91 8.19 2.33
N SER A 9 9.66 8.13 3.44
CA SER A 9 9.36 7.23 4.56
C SER A 9 8.03 7.55 5.23
N LEU A 10 7.73 8.82 5.50
CA LEU A 10 6.48 9.23 6.15
C LEU A 10 5.25 9.04 5.25
N ILE A 11 5.36 9.41 3.97
CA ILE A 11 4.30 9.18 2.97
C ILE A 11 4.00 7.69 2.85
N SER A 12 5.03 6.86 2.92
CA SER A 12 4.85 5.43 2.76
C SER A 12 4.25 4.72 3.97
N ILE A 13 4.55 5.20 5.20
CA ILE A 13 3.82 4.77 6.39
C ILE A 13 2.33 5.13 6.24
N SER A 14 2.02 6.29 5.66
CA SER A 14 0.64 6.75 5.44
C SER A 14 -0.16 5.87 4.47
N GLU A 15 0.43 5.49 3.33
CA GLU A 15 -0.27 4.66 2.33
C GLU A 15 -0.48 3.21 2.80
N MET A 16 0.50 2.64 3.51
CA MET A 16 0.36 1.34 4.16
C MET A 16 -0.77 1.37 5.22
N GLU A 17 -0.78 2.36 6.10
CA GLU A 17 -1.82 2.47 7.13
C GLU A 17 -3.21 2.69 6.50
N ARG A 18 -3.29 3.51 5.45
CA ARG A 18 -4.52 3.73 4.68
C ARG A 18 -5.02 2.45 4.00
N CYS A 19 -4.12 1.62 3.47
CA CYS A 19 -4.47 0.32 2.91
C CYS A 19 -5.13 -0.58 3.96
N HIS A 20 -4.50 -0.69 5.14
CA HIS A 20 -4.99 -1.52 6.25
C HIS A 20 -6.33 -1.01 6.81
N LYS A 21 -6.49 0.31 6.98
CA LYS A 21 -7.77 0.93 7.41
C LYS A 21 -8.93 0.65 6.45
N ARG A 22 -8.66 0.47 5.16
CA ARG A 22 -9.68 0.09 4.16
C ARG A 22 -9.98 -1.42 4.16
N GLY A 23 -9.36 -2.19 5.05
CA GLY A 23 -9.45 -3.66 5.12
C GLY A 23 -8.70 -4.35 3.99
N GLY A 24 -7.69 -3.70 3.41
CA GLY A 24 -6.76 -4.29 2.47
C GLY A 24 -5.44 -4.65 3.13
N TYR A 25 -4.63 -5.42 2.43
CA TYR A 25 -3.27 -5.78 2.84
C TYR A 25 -2.30 -5.57 1.68
N CYS A 26 -1.05 -5.31 2.04
CA CYS A 26 0.03 -5.04 1.09
C CYS A 26 0.64 -6.34 0.58
N TYR A 27 0.54 -6.58 -0.73
CA TYR A 27 1.11 -7.75 -1.39
C TYR A 27 1.91 -7.38 -2.63
N PHE A 28 2.91 -8.19 -2.97
CA PHE A 28 3.63 -8.07 -4.24
C PHE A 28 2.65 -8.28 -5.42
N TYR A 29 1.70 -9.20 -5.28
CA TYR A 29 0.65 -9.48 -6.25
C TYR A 29 -0.69 -9.68 -5.55
N CYS A 30 -1.79 -9.22 -6.16
CA CYS A 30 -3.12 -9.54 -5.64
C CYS A 30 -3.54 -10.93 -6.10
N PHE A 31 -3.85 -11.82 -5.18
CA PHE A 31 -4.45 -13.12 -5.49
C PHE A 31 -5.79 -12.95 -6.22
N SER A 32 -6.22 -13.94 -7.01
CA SER A 32 -7.48 -13.92 -7.77
C SER A 32 -8.72 -13.67 -6.89
N SER A 33 -8.67 -14.12 -5.63
CA SER A 33 -9.70 -13.88 -4.60
C SER A 33 -9.71 -12.46 -4.03
N HIS A 34 -8.79 -11.60 -4.46
CA HIS A 34 -8.63 -10.22 -4.01
C HIS A 34 -8.80 -9.24 -5.19
N LYS A 35 -9.10 -7.98 -4.87
CA LYS A 35 -9.11 -6.86 -5.83
C LYS A 35 -8.04 -5.85 -5.43
N ARG A 36 -7.32 -5.29 -6.42
CA ARG A 36 -6.41 -4.18 -6.20
C ARG A 36 -7.23 -2.93 -5.87
N ILE A 37 -6.89 -2.26 -4.78
CA ILE A 37 -7.57 -1.02 -4.32
C ILE A 37 -6.62 0.18 -4.18
N GLY A 38 -5.31 -0.03 -4.43
CA GLY A 38 -4.26 0.99 -4.36
C GLY A 38 -2.86 0.36 -4.34
N SER A 39 -1.91 1.08 -3.74
CA SER A 39 -0.54 0.65 -3.42
C SER A 39 -0.18 1.07 -1.98
N CYS A 40 0.83 0.47 -1.36
CA CYS A 40 1.22 0.70 0.04
C CYS A 40 2.50 1.51 0.21
N PHE A 41 3.28 1.65 -0.86
CA PHE A 41 4.36 2.62 -1.07
C PHE A 41 4.03 3.27 -2.43
N PRO A 42 4.56 4.46 -2.77
CA PRO A 42 4.12 5.31 -3.88
C PRO A 42 3.69 4.57 -5.15
N GLU A 43 4.36 3.48 -5.52
CA GLU A 43 3.88 2.60 -6.59
C GLU A 43 3.71 1.12 -6.20
N TRP A 44 4.43 0.64 -5.17
CA TRP A 44 4.58 -0.79 -4.87
C TRP A 44 5.06 -1.03 -3.42
N PRO A 45 4.59 -2.04 -2.66
CA PRO A 45 3.71 -3.15 -3.04
C PRO A 45 2.24 -2.76 -3.23
N ARG A 46 1.44 -3.64 -3.84
CA ARG A 46 0.03 -3.40 -4.18
C ARG A 46 -0.85 -3.53 -2.93
N CYS A 47 -1.81 -2.63 -2.78
CA CYS A 47 -2.86 -2.78 -1.77
C CYS A 47 -4.00 -3.63 -2.34
N CYS A 48 -4.26 -4.79 -1.74
CA CYS A 48 -5.27 -5.76 -2.19
C CYS A 48 -6.30 -6.03 -1.10
N LYS A 49 -7.58 -6.14 -1.45
CA LYS A 49 -8.68 -6.45 -0.53
C LYS A 49 -9.44 -7.68 -1.00
N LYS A 50 -9.80 -8.58 -0.08
CA LYS A 50 -10.58 -9.78 -0.39
C LYS A 50 -11.92 -9.39 -1.03
N ARG A 51 -12.30 -10.07 -2.12
CA ARG A 51 -13.63 -9.93 -2.71
C ARG A 51 -14.63 -10.61 -1.76
N LYS A 52 -15.71 -9.91 -1.42
CA LYS A 52 -16.85 -10.52 -0.73
C LYS A 52 -17.69 -11.29 -1.74
#